data_AF-A0A6I9UE99-F1
#
_entry.id   AF-A0A6I9UE99-F1
#
_cell.length_a   1.000
_cell.length_b   1.000
_cell.length_c   1.000
_cell.angle_alpha   90.00
_cell.angle_beta   90.00
_cell.angle_gamma   90.00
#
_symmetry.space_group_name_H-M   'P 1'
#
loop_
_entity.id
_entity.type
_entity.pdbx_description
1 polymer ?
#
loop_
_entity_poly.entity_id
_entity_poly.type
_entity_poly.pdbx_seq_one_letter_code
_entity_poly.pdbx_strand_id
1 'polypeptide(L)'
;MSRPNFDFDSLSELHDSVNNLLHSPDIKLEIIHQGQEKWAHQVSEASLKMADSCAAAKDLLLLAKAHVQNLQSAFRRIAASTADHCSFAPHRLPRKQLKKAILKRLNSLKGMKSTFAAPPEDPSLVVVVNLLKEVRATTALMVGSLLSLIAIPNPDSGRKQDPVFRIKYLTRVDSFSTWEKLCDVSDVLTMIKRLEEVEIVVEDMEAELERMLRRLITTRASLLNILTTYKY
;
A
#
# COMPACT_ATOMS: atom_id res chain seq x y z
N MET A 1 13.31 8.46 -11.45
CA MET A 1 12.34 7.34 -11.51
C MET A 1 10.96 7.94 -11.73
N SER A 2 10.13 7.41 -12.63
CA SER A 2 8.74 7.88 -12.71
C SER A 2 8.02 7.45 -11.43
N ARG A 3 7.52 8.42 -10.64
CA ARG A 3 6.66 8.14 -9.49
C ARG A 3 5.54 7.20 -9.95
N PRO A 4 5.22 6.11 -9.22
CA PRO A 4 3.97 5.41 -9.46
C PRO A 4 2.85 6.44 -9.36
N ASN A 5 2.18 6.71 -10.49
CA ASN A 5 1.08 7.67 -10.53
C ASN A 5 -0.13 7.00 -9.91
N PHE A 6 -0.30 7.20 -8.60
CA PHE A 6 -1.52 6.80 -7.93
C PHE A 6 -2.50 7.95 -8.03
N ASP A 7 -3.70 7.66 -8.50
CA ASP A 7 -4.79 8.62 -8.48
C ASP A 7 -5.47 8.58 -7.11
N PHE A 8 -4.80 9.16 -6.12
CA PHE A 8 -5.30 9.22 -4.74
C PHE A 8 -6.47 10.19 -4.59
N ASP A 9 -6.54 11.20 -5.46
CA ASP A 9 -7.59 12.21 -5.43
C ASP A 9 -8.91 11.59 -5.88
N SER A 10 -8.95 10.89 -7.02
CA SER A 10 -10.17 10.18 -7.47
C SER A 10 -10.65 9.14 -6.45
N LEU A 11 -9.73 8.37 -5.85
CA LEU A 11 -10.10 7.40 -4.82
C LEU A 11 -10.64 8.09 -3.55
N SER A 12 -10.08 9.23 -3.18
CA SER A 12 -10.54 10.04 -2.06
C SER A 12 -11.96 10.57 -2.30
N GLU A 13 -12.21 11.14 -3.48
CA GLU A 13 -13.52 11.63 -3.89
C GLU A 13 -14.57 10.50 -3.91
N LEU A 14 -14.21 9.32 -4.43
CA LEU A 14 -15.08 8.15 -4.41
C LEU A 14 -15.42 7.72 -2.98
N HIS A 15 -14.42 7.67 -2.09
CA HIS A 15 -14.63 7.34 -0.68
C HIS A 15 -15.59 8.32 0.00
N ASP A 16 -15.37 9.61 -0.20
CA ASP A 16 -16.14 10.67 0.43
C ASP A 16 -17.57 10.69 -0.13
N SER A 17 -17.74 10.46 -1.44
CA SER A 17 -19.04 10.25 -2.08
C SER A 17 -19.81 9.06 -1.51
N VAL A 18 -19.18 7.89 -1.38
CA VAL A 18 -19.80 6.70 -0.77
C VAL A 18 -20.17 6.94 0.69
N ASN A 19 -19.31 7.61 1.46
CA ASN A 19 -19.61 7.92 2.84
C ASN A 19 -20.80 8.88 2.93
N ASN A 20 -20.88 9.92 2.10
CA ASN A 20 -22.03 10.82 2.06
C ASN A 20 -23.33 10.07 1.66
N LEU A 21 -23.24 9.18 0.67
CA LEU A 21 -24.34 8.32 0.24
C LEU A 21 -24.90 7.49 1.41
N LEU A 22 -24.03 6.83 2.18
CA LEU A 22 -24.42 6.02 3.34
C LEU A 22 -24.98 6.83 4.53
N HIS A 23 -24.71 8.15 4.57
CA HIS A 23 -25.32 9.03 5.56
C HIS A 23 -26.72 9.52 5.12
N SER A 24 -27.04 9.47 3.82
CA SER A 24 -28.32 9.93 3.27
C SER A 24 -29.50 9.10 3.80
N PRO A 25 -30.57 9.72 4.33
CA PRO A 25 -31.77 9.01 4.80
C PRO A 25 -32.36 8.06 3.77
N ASP A 26 -32.39 8.45 2.50
CA ASP A 26 -33.00 7.68 1.41
C ASP A 26 -32.33 6.31 1.24
N ILE A 27 -31.00 6.28 1.28
CA ILE A 27 -30.22 5.05 1.16
C ILE A 27 -30.38 4.17 2.40
N LYS A 28 -30.51 4.77 3.59
CA LYS A 28 -30.79 3.99 4.81
C LYS A 28 -32.14 3.29 4.69
N LEU A 29 -33.18 4.01 4.28
CA LEU A 29 -34.52 3.46 4.06
C LEU A 29 -34.51 2.40 2.98
N GLU A 30 -33.79 2.61 1.88
CA GLU A 30 -33.67 1.63 0.79
C GLU A 30 -33.09 0.31 1.28
N ILE A 31 -31.99 0.37 2.04
CA ILE A 31 -31.33 -0.82 2.60
C ILE A 31 -32.28 -1.59 3.53
N ILE A 32 -33.13 -0.89 4.28
CA ILE A 32 -34.06 -1.50 5.23
C ILE A 32 -35.29 -2.06 4.52
N HIS A 33 -35.97 -1.24 3.71
CA HIS A 33 -37.21 -1.60 3.03
C HIS A 33 -37.02 -2.72 2.02
N GLN A 34 -35.87 -2.78 1.33
CA GLN A 34 -35.53 -3.88 0.43
C GLN A 34 -34.94 -5.11 1.15
N GLY A 35 -34.83 -5.11 2.48
CA GLY A 35 -34.29 -6.24 3.24
C GLY A 35 -32.80 -6.50 2.98
N GLN A 36 -32.03 -5.47 2.62
CA GLN A 36 -30.60 -5.56 2.29
C GLN A 36 -29.69 -5.53 3.53
N GLU A 37 -30.22 -5.79 4.72
CA GLU A 37 -29.46 -5.84 5.97
C GLU A 37 -28.32 -6.85 5.92
N LYS A 38 -28.57 -8.03 5.33
CA LYS A 38 -27.55 -9.06 5.14
C LYS A 38 -26.42 -8.57 4.24
N TRP A 39 -26.76 -7.83 3.18
CA TRP A 39 -25.78 -7.22 2.29
C TRP A 39 -24.98 -6.14 3.04
N ALA A 40 -25.64 -5.23 3.74
CA ALA A 40 -24.99 -4.17 4.51
C ALA A 40 -24.06 -4.72 5.60
N HIS A 41 -24.45 -5.81 6.27
CA HIS A 41 -23.59 -6.52 7.21
C HIS A 41 -22.35 -7.11 6.52
N GLN A 42 -22.51 -7.75 5.35
CA GLN A 42 -21.39 -8.31 4.60
C GLN A 42 -20.43 -7.23 4.11
N VAL A 43 -20.95 -6.10 3.63
CA VAL A 43 -20.12 -4.95 3.23
C VAL A 43 -19.41 -4.34 4.43
N SER A 44 -20.09 -4.20 5.57
CA SER A 44 -19.49 -3.72 6.82
C SER A 44 -18.31 -4.59 7.26
N GLU A 45 -18.46 -5.92 7.19
CA GLU A 45 -17.39 -6.88 7.48
C GLU A 45 -16.27 -6.84 6.44
N ALA A 46 -16.59 -6.61 5.17
CA ALA A 46 -15.59 -6.43 4.13
C ALA A 46 -14.78 -5.14 4.32
N SER A 47 -15.43 -4.03 4.70
CA SER A 47 -14.77 -2.76 5.04
C SER A 47 -13.80 -2.91 6.21
N LEU A 48 -14.16 -3.68 7.25
CA LEU A 48 -13.25 -3.97 8.37
C LEU A 48 -12.01 -4.76 7.91
N LYS A 49 -12.21 -5.83 7.15
CA LYS A 49 -11.08 -6.63 6.63
C LYS A 49 -10.18 -5.78 5.73
N MET A 50 -10.74 -4.83 4.99
CA MET A 50 -9.97 -3.89 4.19
C MET A 50 -9.22 -2.88 5.06
N ALA A 51 -9.82 -2.37 6.13
CA ALA A 51 -9.17 -1.51 7.11
C ALA A 51 -7.95 -2.21 7.73
N ASP A 52 -8.12 -3.45 8.22
CA ASP A 52 -7.01 -4.27 8.74
C ASP A 52 -5.93 -4.52 7.68
N SER A 53 -6.34 -4.62 6.41
CA SER A 53 -5.42 -4.77 5.29
C SER A 53 -4.58 -3.52 5.04
N CYS A 54 -5.20 -2.33 5.08
CA CYS A 54 -4.52 -1.04 5.00
C CYS A 54 -3.59 -0.81 6.19
N ALA A 55 -4.03 -1.12 7.42
CA ALA A 55 -3.21 -0.99 8.63
C ALA A 55 -1.92 -1.81 8.54
N ALA A 56 -2.01 -3.11 8.24
CA ALA A 56 -0.80 -3.92 8.12
C ALA A 56 -0.01 -3.69 6.81
N ALA A 57 -0.55 -2.96 5.82
CA ALA A 57 0.24 -2.43 4.71
C ALA A 57 1.03 -1.18 5.14
N LYS A 58 0.42 -0.31 5.96
CA LYS A 58 1.10 0.84 6.59
C LYS A 58 2.26 0.39 7.48
N ASP A 59 2.07 -0.67 8.27
CA ASP A 59 3.16 -1.25 9.08
C ASP A 59 4.36 -1.71 8.22
N LEU A 60 4.10 -2.24 7.01
CA LEU A 60 5.17 -2.57 6.07
C LEU A 60 5.88 -1.33 5.53
N LEU A 61 5.16 -0.23 5.28
CA LEU A 61 5.76 1.04 4.86
C LEU A 61 6.65 1.61 5.97
N LEU A 62 6.20 1.57 7.22
CA LEU A 62 7.01 1.96 8.38
C LEU A 62 8.30 1.12 8.49
N LEU A 63 8.20 -0.20 8.32
CA LEU A 63 9.37 -1.07 8.28
C LEU A 63 10.31 -0.75 7.10
N ALA A 64 9.75 -0.42 5.93
CA ALA A 64 10.52 -0.01 4.77
C ALA A 64 11.23 1.34 4.98
N LYS A 65 10.54 2.32 5.58
CA LYS A 65 11.10 3.63 5.95
C LYS A 65 12.29 3.47 6.88
N ALA A 66 12.14 2.69 7.96
CA ALA A 66 13.23 2.39 8.88
C ALA A 66 14.41 1.70 8.18
N HIS A 67 14.15 0.79 7.24
CA HIS A 67 15.21 0.16 6.45
C HIS A 67 15.94 1.17 5.55
N VAL A 68 15.23 2.07 4.88
CA VAL A 68 15.79 3.14 4.04
C VAL A 68 16.67 4.08 4.86
N GLN A 69 16.20 4.53 6.02
CA GLN A 69 16.95 5.40 6.92
C GLN A 69 18.23 4.75 7.45
N ASN A 70 18.16 3.47 7.80
CA ASN A 70 19.34 2.70 8.22
C ASN A 70 20.38 2.61 7.10
N LEU A 71 19.95 2.50 5.85
CA LEU A 71 20.84 2.49 4.70
C LEU A 71 21.44 3.86 4.42
N GLN A 72 20.65 4.92 4.41
CA GLN A 72 21.16 6.28 4.27
C GLN A 72 22.24 6.55 5.32
N SER A 73 21.99 6.15 6.57
CA SER A 73 22.95 6.29 7.67
C SER A 73 24.23 5.51 7.40
N ALA A 74 24.14 4.29 6.85
CA ALA A 74 25.30 3.50 6.46
C ALA A 74 26.09 4.14 5.31
N PHE A 75 25.41 4.61 4.27
CA PHE A 75 26.04 5.31 3.16
C PHE A 75 26.70 6.62 3.60
N ARG A 76 26.08 7.39 4.52
CA ARG A 76 26.69 8.61 5.09
C ARG A 76 27.96 8.29 5.87
N ARG A 77 27.97 7.21 6.67
CA ARG A 77 29.19 6.76 7.39
C ARG A 77 30.30 6.37 6.43
N ILE A 78 29.95 5.68 5.35
CA ILE A 78 30.90 5.27 4.31
C ILE A 78 31.49 6.50 3.60
N ALA A 79 30.64 7.46 3.19
CA ALA A 79 31.09 8.69 2.55
C ALA A 79 32.04 9.52 3.42
N ALA A 80 31.87 9.46 4.75
CA ALA A 80 32.74 10.13 5.72
C ALA A 80 34.00 9.30 6.09
N SER A 81 34.06 8.03 5.70
CA SER A 81 35.19 7.14 6.01
C SER A 81 36.23 7.18 4.90
N THR A 82 37.51 7.09 5.27
CA THR A 82 38.62 6.91 4.33
C THR A 82 38.89 5.43 4.03
N ALA A 83 37.93 4.55 4.31
CA ALA A 83 38.11 3.10 4.21
C ALA A 83 37.91 2.62 2.76
N ASP A 84 38.85 1.80 2.28
CA ASP A 84 38.83 1.22 0.92
C ASP A 84 37.68 0.21 0.67
N HIS A 85 36.86 -0.13 1.68
CA HIS A 85 35.83 -1.15 1.57
C HIS A 85 34.49 -0.76 2.20
N CYS A 86 33.44 -0.81 1.38
CA CYS A 86 32.07 -0.55 1.78
C CYS A 86 31.37 -1.87 2.19
N SER A 87 31.31 -2.18 3.48
CA SER A 87 30.59 -3.38 3.95
C SER A 87 29.14 -3.08 4.27
N PHE A 88 28.22 -3.70 3.52
CA PHE A 88 26.78 -3.59 3.75
C PHE A 88 26.17 -4.85 4.37
N ALA A 89 26.97 -5.89 4.66
CA ALA A 89 26.50 -7.21 5.08
C ALA A 89 25.43 -7.19 6.20
N PRO A 90 25.49 -6.29 7.21
CA PRO A 90 24.47 -6.18 8.25
C PRO A 90 23.05 -5.88 7.71
N HIS A 91 22.92 -5.20 6.56
CA HIS A 91 21.64 -4.82 5.97
C HIS A 91 20.99 -5.93 5.13
N ARG A 92 21.71 -7.03 4.87
CA ARG A 92 21.23 -8.14 4.03
C ARG A 92 20.05 -8.88 4.65
N LEU A 93 20.12 -9.17 5.95
CA LEU A 93 19.06 -9.90 6.65
C LEU A 93 17.77 -9.06 6.78
N PRO A 94 17.81 -7.81 7.28
CA PRO A 94 16.64 -6.93 7.32
C PRO A 94 15.94 -6.79 5.97
N ARG A 95 16.71 -6.59 4.88
CA ARG A 95 16.20 -6.53 3.51
C ARG A 95 15.45 -7.81 3.09
N LYS A 96 16.04 -8.98 3.37
CA LYS A 96 15.43 -10.28 3.06
C LYS A 96 14.12 -10.48 3.84
N GLN A 97 14.09 -10.10 5.11
CA GLN A 97 12.91 -10.17 5.95
C GLN A 97 11.80 -9.24 5.44
N LEU A 98 12.13 -7.99 5.11
CA LEU A 98 11.20 -7.02 4.52
C LEU A 98 10.61 -7.53 3.20
N LYS A 99 11.46 -8.03 2.29
CA LYS A 99 11.00 -8.65 1.03
C LYS A 99 10.04 -9.83 1.27
N LYS A 100 10.35 -10.72 2.22
CA LYS A 100 9.49 -11.84 2.60
C LYS A 100 8.14 -11.34 3.14
N ALA A 101 8.15 -10.32 3.99
CA ALA A 101 6.95 -9.73 4.56
C ALA A 101 6.06 -9.09 3.49
N ILE A 102 6.64 -8.35 2.54
CA ILE A 102 5.93 -7.75 1.40
C ILE A 102 5.27 -8.84 0.54
N LEU A 103 6.01 -9.88 0.16
CA LEU A 103 5.47 -10.98 -0.65
C LEU A 103 4.33 -11.72 0.07
N LYS A 104 4.47 -11.94 1.38
CA LYS A 104 3.41 -12.52 2.21
C LYS A 104 2.14 -11.67 2.15
N ARG A 105 2.26 -10.35 2.25
CA ARG A 105 1.11 -9.44 2.17
C ARG A 105 0.49 -9.38 0.78
N LEU A 106 1.27 -9.34 -0.29
CA LEU A 106 0.75 -9.43 -1.66
C LEU A 106 -0.06 -10.71 -1.88
N ASN A 107 0.44 -11.85 -1.39
CA ASN A 107 -0.28 -13.12 -1.47
C ASN A 107 -1.59 -13.07 -0.65
N SER A 108 -1.57 -12.44 0.52
CA SER A 108 -2.77 -12.24 1.35
C SER A 108 -3.81 -11.36 0.64
N LEU A 109 -3.39 -10.24 0.04
CA LEU A 109 -4.27 -9.33 -0.70
C LEU A 109 -4.85 -9.98 -1.95
N LYS A 110 -4.09 -10.85 -2.63
CA LYS A 110 -4.57 -11.65 -3.77
C LYS A 110 -5.55 -12.74 -3.34
N GLY A 111 -5.30 -13.37 -2.19
CA GLY A 111 -6.14 -14.43 -1.62
C GLY A 111 -7.43 -13.90 -1.00
N MET A 112 -7.50 -12.61 -0.70
CA MET A 112 -8.71 -11.90 -0.30
C MET A 112 -9.67 -11.85 -1.50
N LYS A 113 -10.37 -12.96 -1.74
CA LYS A 113 -11.42 -13.04 -2.76
C LYS A 113 -12.40 -11.90 -2.53
N SER A 114 -12.90 -11.35 -3.64
CA SER A 114 -13.99 -10.38 -3.68
C SER A 114 -15.29 -11.07 -3.25
N THR A 115 -15.37 -11.59 -2.03
CA THR A 115 -16.63 -11.92 -1.35
C THR A 115 -17.26 -10.62 -0.88
N PHE A 116 -17.35 -9.65 -1.79
CA PHE A 116 -18.34 -8.61 -1.67
C PHE A 116 -19.64 -9.30 -2.06
N ALA A 117 -20.66 -9.17 -1.21
CA ALA A 117 -22.00 -9.61 -1.50
C ALA A 117 -22.39 -9.20 -2.93
N ALA A 118 -23.17 -10.02 -3.65
CA ALA A 118 -23.77 -9.56 -4.89
C ALA A 118 -24.50 -8.25 -4.56
N PRO A 119 -24.12 -7.12 -5.20
CA PRO A 119 -24.77 -5.86 -4.89
C PRO A 119 -26.26 -5.97 -5.23
N PRO A 120 -27.13 -5.26 -4.51
CA PRO A 120 -28.52 -5.09 -4.89
C PRO A 120 -28.60 -4.51 -6.31
N GLU A 121 -29.75 -4.65 -6.97
CA GLU A 121 -29.95 -4.06 -8.31
C GLU A 121 -29.80 -2.53 -8.32
N ASP A 122 -29.82 -1.89 -7.14
CA ASP A 122 -29.59 -0.46 -6.96
C ASP A 122 -28.16 -0.03 -7.37
N PRO A 123 -28.01 0.81 -8.41
CA PRO A 123 -26.71 1.31 -8.87
C PRO A 123 -25.91 2.04 -7.79
N SER A 124 -26.55 2.68 -6.81
CA SER A 124 -25.93 3.43 -5.72
C SER A 124 -25.19 2.50 -4.76
N LEU A 125 -25.73 1.31 -4.50
CA LEU A 125 -25.13 0.32 -3.59
C LEU A 125 -23.98 -0.45 -4.27
N VAL A 126 -23.99 -0.57 -5.60
CA VAL A 126 -22.87 -1.11 -6.39
C VAL A 126 -21.60 -0.28 -6.20
N VAL A 127 -21.72 1.05 -6.08
CA VAL A 127 -20.58 1.96 -5.89
C VAL A 127 -19.79 1.63 -4.61
N VAL A 128 -20.48 1.22 -3.54
CA VAL A 128 -19.84 0.83 -2.26
C VAL A 128 -18.93 -0.39 -2.43
N VAL A 129 -19.38 -1.38 -3.21
CA VAL A 129 -18.59 -2.58 -3.53
C VAL A 129 -17.39 -2.24 -4.42
N ASN A 130 -17.59 -1.33 -5.39
CA ASN A 130 -16.51 -0.89 -6.28
C ASN A 130 -15.42 -0.13 -5.53
N LEU A 131 -15.80 0.73 -4.58
CA LEU A 131 -14.87 1.40 -3.68
C LEU A 131 -13.96 0.39 -2.97
N LEU A 132 -14.51 -0.66 -2.35
CA LEU A 132 -13.70 -1.65 -1.64
C LEU A 132 -12.76 -2.43 -2.57
N LYS A 133 -13.17 -2.68 -3.83
CA LYS A 133 -12.29 -3.27 -4.85
C LYS A 133 -11.13 -2.34 -5.20
N GLU A 134 -11.40 -1.06 -5.33
CA GLU A 134 -10.41 -0.04 -5.68
C GLU A 134 -9.41 0.18 -4.56
N VAL A 135 -9.88 0.33 -3.31
CA VAL A 135 -9.04 0.34 -2.11
C VAL A 135 -8.10 -0.87 -2.09
N ARG A 136 -8.63 -2.07 -2.34
CA ARG A 136 -7.80 -3.29 -2.38
C ARG A 136 -6.74 -3.23 -3.49
N ALA A 137 -7.11 -2.76 -4.68
CA ALA A 137 -6.18 -2.62 -5.80
C ALA A 137 -5.08 -1.61 -5.46
N THR A 138 -5.44 -0.43 -4.94
CA THR A 138 -4.51 0.62 -4.54
C THR A 138 -3.56 0.15 -3.43
N THR A 139 -4.07 -0.49 -2.38
CA THR A 139 -3.23 -1.09 -1.32
C THR A 139 -2.26 -2.14 -1.88
N ALA A 140 -2.71 -2.98 -2.81
CA ALA A 140 -1.85 -3.97 -3.46
C ALA A 140 -0.77 -3.32 -4.33
N LEU A 141 -1.09 -2.24 -5.05
CA LEU A 141 -0.14 -1.48 -5.86
C LEU A 141 0.90 -0.77 -4.99
N MET A 142 0.51 -0.17 -3.86
CA MET A 142 1.45 0.43 -2.91
C MET A 142 2.41 -0.62 -2.33
N VAL A 143 1.88 -1.73 -1.81
CA VAL A 143 2.69 -2.83 -1.27
C VAL A 143 3.57 -3.45 -2.37
N GLY A 144 3.07 -3.56 -3.61
CA GLY A 144 3.85 -4.02 -4.76
C GLY A 144 4.96 -3.06 -5.15
N SER A 145 4.71 -1.75 -5.06
CA SER A 145 5.70 -0.70 -5.33
C SER A 145 6.87 -0.77 -4.36
N LEU A 146 6.65 -1.19 -3.11
CA LEU A 146 7.74 -1.42 -2.16
C LEU A 146 8.76 -2.43 -2.66
N LEU A 147 8.37 -3.50 -3.37
CA LEU A 147 9.34 -4.43 -3.96
C LEU A 147 10.28 -3.72 -4.92
N SER A 148 9.75 -2.78 -5.71
CA SER A 148 10.53 -1.98 -6.66
C SER A 148 11.39 -0.93 -5.98
N LEU A 149 10.94 -0.37 -4.85
CA LEU A 149 11.68 0.64 -4.07
C LEU A 149 12.81 0.01 -3.26
N ILE A 150 12.57 -1.15 -2.65
CA ILE A 150 13.65 -1.87 -1.96
C ILE A 150 14.59 -2.52 -2.96
N ALA A 151 14.12 -2.92 -4.15
CA ALA A 151 15.02 -3.32 -5.23
C ALA A 151 15.98 -2.19 -5.59
N ILE A 152 17.25 -2.52 -5.79
CA ILE A 152 18.27 -1.50 -6.04
C ILE A 152 17.86 -0.72 -7.29
N PRO A 153 17.71 0.60 -7.17
CA PRO A 153 17.42 1.41 -8.33
C PRO A 153 18.75 1.38 -9.13
N ASN A 154 18.77 0.70 -10.27
CA ASN A 154 19.97 0.60 -11.11
C ASN A 154 20.23 1.99 -11.73
N PRO A 155 21.45 2.56 -11.70
CA PRO A 155 21.75 3.78 -12.44
C PRO A 155 21.54 3.64 -13.97
N ASP A 156 21.65 2.43 -14.54
CA ASP A 156 21.68 2.22 -16.00
C ASP A 156 20.38 1.70 -16.66
N SER A 157 19.31 1.44 -15.91
CA SER A 157 18.14 0.78 -16.52
C SER A 157 17.12 1.76 -17.09
N GLY A 158 17.42 2.36 -18.24
CA GLY A 158 16.49 3.12 -19.09
C GLY A 158 15.38 2.28 -19.77
N ARG A 159 15.04 1.09 -19.25
CA ARG A 159 14.03 0.22 -19.87
C ARG A 159 12.67 0.38 -19.20
N LYS A 160 11.68 0.82 -19.97
CA LYS A 160 10.25 0.71 -19.63
C LYS A 160 9.92 -0.78 -19.49
N GLN A 161 9.70 -1.25 -18.27
CA GLN A 161 9.24 -2.62 -18.00
C GLN A 161 8.07 -2.59 -17.02
N ASP A 162 7.08 -3.40 -17.37
CA ASP A 162 5.80 -3.60 -16.72
C ASP A 162 5.93 -3.95 -15.21
N PRO A 163 5.18 -3.28 -14.32
CA PRO A 163 5.27 -3.47 -12.86
C PRO A 163 5.01 -4.91 -12.40
N VAL A 164 4.19 -5.69 -13.12
CA VAL A 164 3.88 -7.09 -12.73
C VAL A 164 5.07 -8.02 -12.98
N PHE A 165 5.82 -7.80 -14.05
CA PHE A 165 7.00 -8.59 -14.38
C PHE A 165 8.19 -8.29 -13.45
N ARG A 166 8.28 -7.08 -12.86
CA ARG A 166 9.31 -6.74 -11.86
C ARG A 166 9.32 -7.71 -10.68
N ILE A 167 8.16 -8.15 -10.19
CA ILE A 167 8.06 -8.97 -8.97
C ILE A 167 8.81 -10.31 -9.10
N LYS A 168 8.74 -10.95 -10.27
CA LYS A 168 9.37 -12.26 -10.54
C LYS A 168 10.89 -12.18 -10.80
N TYR A 169 11.38 -11.06 -11.32
CA TYR A 169 12.81 -10.84 -11.54
C TYR A 169 13.50 -10.25 -10.31
N LEU A 170 12.85 -9.37 -9.55
CA LEU A 170 13.34 -8.86 -8.26
C LEU A 170 13.42 -9.94 -7.18
N THR A 171 12.62 -11.00 -7.32
CA THR A 171 12.75 -12.19 -6.47
C THR A 171 14.05 -12.96 -6.74
N ARG A 172 14.53 -12.98 -7.99
CA ARG A 172 15.75 -13.71 -8.42
C ARG A 172 17.03 -12.87 -8.42
N VAL A 173 16.96 -11.56 -8.67
CA VAL A 173 18.12 -10.67 -8.71
C VAL A 173 18.33 -10.08 -7.32
N ASP A 174 19.10 -10.78 -6.48
CA ASP A 174 19.65 -10.22 -5.25
C ASP A 174 20.76 -9.24 -5.64
N SER A 175 20.38 -8.01 -6.03
CA SER A 175 21.27 -6.98 -6.59
C SER A 175 22.31 -6.44 -5.57
N PHE A 176 22.42 -7.05 -4.38
CA PHE A 176 23.28 -6.61 -3.28
C PHE A 176 24.77 -6.52 -3.66
N SER A 177 25.21 -7.34 -4.61
CA SER A 177 26.55 -7.24 -5.22
C SER A 177 26.82 -5.89 -5.88
N THR A 178 25.79 -5.13 -6.23
CA THR A 178 25.93 -3.75 -6.71
C THR A 178 26.38 -2.82 -5.59
N TRP A 179 25.93 -3.04 -4.35
CA TRP A 179 26.31 -2.22 -3.19
C TRP A 179 27.74 -2.49 -2.71
N GLU A 180 28.18 -3.73 -2.80
CA GLU A 180 29.58 -4.09 -2.49
C GLU A 180 30.56 -3.53 -3.54
N LYS A 181 30.08 -3.19 -4.74
CA LYS A 181 30.87 -2.56 -5.82
C LYS A 181 30.88 -1.03 -5.76
N LEU A 182 30.07 -0.41 -4.90
CA LEU A 182 30.11 1.04 -4.69
C LEU A 182 31.42 1.38 -3.96
N CYS A 183 32.47 1.70 -4.72
CA CYS A 183 33.78 2.07 -4.19
C CYS A 183 34.08 3.57 -4.36
N ASP A 184 33.31 4.30 -5.17
CA ASP A 184 33.48 5.74 -5.36
C ASP A 184 32.49 6.54 -4.48
N VAL A 185 32.99 7.63 -3.90
CA VAL A 185 32.22 8.61 -3.11
C VAL A 185 31.10 9.21 -3.95
N SER A 186 31.32 9.42 -5.26
CA SER A 186 30.29 9.94 -6.18
C SER A 186 29.07 9.01 -6.28
N ASP A 187 29.31 7.70 -6.36
CA ASP A 187 28.25 6.69 -6.42
C ASP A 187 27.47 6.64 -5.09
N VAL A 188 28.18 6.74 -3.97
CA VAL A 188 27.59 6.74 -2.62
C VAL A 188 26.66 7.95 -2.44
N LEU A 189 27.10 9.15 -2.83
CA LEU A 189 26.28 10.37 -2.76
C LEU A 189 25.03 10.27 -3.63
N THR A 190 25.17 9.68 -4.83
CA THR A 190 24.04 9.44 -5.73
C THR A 190 23.02 8.50 -5.09
N MET A 191 23.47 7.45 -4.40
CA MET A 191 22.58 6.52 -3.70
C MET A 191 21.88 7.14 -2.50
N ILE A 192 22.55 8.01 -1.72
CA ILE A 192 21.91 8.75 -0.62
C ILE A 192 20.73 9.57 -1.15
N LYS A 193 20.93 10.36 -2.22
CA LYS A 193 19.86 11.16 -2.84
C LYS A 193 18.68 10.29 -3.28
N ARG A 194 18.95 9.13 -3.89
CA ARG A 194 17.89 8.21 -4.31
C ARG A 194 17.15 7.59 -3.13
N LEU A 195 17.83 7.31 -2.03
CA LEU A 195 17.18 6.82 -0.82
C LEU A 195 16.29 7.89 -0.17
N GLU A 196 16.70 9.16 -0.22
CA GLU A 196 15.87 10.31 0.19
C GLU A 196 14.61 10.41 -0.67
N GLU A 197 14.72 10.28 -2.00
CA GLU A 197 13.55 10.22 -2.90
C GLU A 197 12.61 9.06 -2.56
N VAL A 198 13.16 7.89 -2.24
CA VAL A 198 12.38 6.71 -1.85
C VAL A 198 11.67 6.94 -0.51
N GLU A 199 12.34 7.55 0.46
CA GLU A 199 11.76 7.85 1.76
C GLU A 199 10.53 8.76 1.65
N ILE A 200 10.61 9.82 0.85
CA ILE A 200 9.48 10.72 0.58
C ILE A 200 8.30 9.95 -0.01
N VAL A 201 8.55 9.09 -1.01
CA VAL A 201 7.49 8.27 -1.62
C VAL A 201 6.86 7.29 -0.63
N VAL A 202 7.65 6.70 0.27
CA VAL A 202 7.15 5.80 1.31
C VAL A 202 6.28 6.55 2.32
N GLU A 203 6.67 7.77 2.68
CA GLU A 203 5.90 8.65 3.57
C GLU A 203 4.57 9.08 2.95
N ASP A 204 4.57 9.45 1.65
CA ASP A 204 3.34 9.78 0.91
C ASP A 204 2.36 8.58 0.90
N MET A 205 2.86 7.38 0.61
CA MET A 205 2.05 6.15 0.65
C MET A 205 1.52 5.84 2.05
N GLU A 206 2.32 6.10 3.10
CA GLU A 206 1.95 5.85 4.49
C GLU A 206 0.77 6.75 4.90
N ALA A 207 0.86 8.04 4.57
CA ALA A 207 -0.18 9.02 4.83
C ALA A 207 -1.48 8.69 4.09
N GLU A 208 -1.38 8.20 2.85
CA GLU A 208 -2.55 7.76 2.09
C GLU A 208 -3.22 6.52 2.71
N LEU A 209 -2.46 5.49 3.09
CA LEU A 209 -3.03 4.31 3.75
C LEU A 209 -3.72 4.65 5.07
N GLU A 210 -3.18 5.60 5.82
CA GLU A 210 -3.81 6.13 7.03
C GLU A 210 -5.16 6.79 6.71
N ARG A 211 -5.24 7.61 5.64
CA ARG A 211 -6.50 8.23 5.20
C ARG A 211 -7.51 7.19 4.73
N MET A 212 -7.10 6.21 3.92
CA MET A 212 -7.94 5.09 3.49
C MET A 212 -8.48 4.29 4.68
N LEU A 213 -7.61 3.98 5.66
CA LEU A 213 -7.99 3.29 6.89
C LEU A 213 -9.11 4.04 7.63
N ARG A 214 -8.93 5.34 7.87
CA ARG A 214 -9.94 6.17 8.56
C ARG A 214 -11.27 6.20 7.80
N ARG A 215 -11.23 6.37 6.49
CA ARG A 215 -12.43 6.39 5.65
C ARG A 215 -13.18 5.06 5.66
N LEU A 216 -12.48 3.93 5.65
CA LEU A 216 -13.07 2.60 5.78
C LEU A 216 -13.74 2.38 7.15
N ILE A 217 -13.13 2.89 8.22
CA ILE A 217 -13.74 2.88 9.56
C ILE A 217 -15.04 3.70 9.55
N THR A 218 -15.04 4.88 8.92
CA THR A 218 -16.27 5.68 8.73
C THR A 218 -17.33 4.91 7.95
N THR A 219 -16.97 4.31 6.81
CA THR A 219 -17.89 3.49 6.01
C THR A 219 -18.52 2.38 6.86
N ARG A 220 -17.71 1.67 7.64
CA ARG A 220 -18.20 0.63 8.57
C ARG A 220 -19.16 1.21 9.61
N ALA A 221 -18.80 2.33 10.24
CA ALA A 221 -19.64 2.98 11.25
C ALA A 221 -21.00 3.38 10.66
N SER A 222 -21.05 3.95 9.47
CA SER A 222 -22.30 4.29 8.77
C SER A 222 -23.16 3.05 8.52
N LEU A 223 -22.57 1.97 8.01
CA LEU A 223 -23.29 0.71 7.78
C LEU A 223 -23.83 0.09 9.07
N LEU A 224 -23.03 0.08 10.14
CA LEU A 224 -23.46 -0.41 11.45
C LEU A 224 -24.60 0.43 12.01
N ASN A 225 -24.55 1.76 11.88
CA ASN A 225 -25.62 2.65 12.30
C ASN A 225 -26.93 2.36 11.56
N ILE A 226 -26.88 2.08 10.25
CA ILE A 226 -28.07 1.68 9.48
C ILE A 226 -28.68 0.39 10.06
N LEU A 227 -27.84 -0.60 10.37
CA LEU A 227 -28.26 -1.90 10.91
C LEU A 227 -28.79 -1.85 12.35
N THR A 228 -28.43 -0.83 13.12
CA THR A 228 -28.82 -0.70 14.54
C THR A 228 -29.98 0.28 14.77
N THR A 229 -30.09 1.34 13.97
CA THR A 229 -31.03 2.45 14.23
C THR A 229 -32.51 2.07 13.99
N TYR A 230 -32.78 0.98 13.26
CA TYR A 230 -34.15 0.61 12.85
C TYR A 230 -34.61 -0.75 13.38
N LYS A 231 -33.96 -1.27 14.42
CA LYS A 231 -34.35 -2.53 15.09
C LYS A 231 -35.35 -2.37 16.23
N TYR A 232 -35.94 -1.19 16.41
CA TYR A 232 -36.93 -0.89 17.46
C TYR A 232 -38.09 -0.05 16.92
#